data_AF-A0A1V3NQL6-F1
#
_entry.id   AF-A0A1V3NQL6-F1
#
_cell.length_a   1.000
_cell.length_b   1.000
_cell.length_c   1.000
_cell.angle_alpha   90.00
_cell.angle_beta   90.00
_cell.angle_gamma   90.00
#
_symmetry.space_group_name_H-M   'P 1'
#
loop_
_entity.id
_entity.type
_entity.pdbx_description
1 polymer ?
#
loop_
_entity_poly.entity_id
_entity_poly.type
_entity_poly.pdbx_seq_one_letter_code
_entity_poly.pdbx_strand_id
1 'polypeptide(L)'
;MIKKLVVAAALGTLMSTGTAFGSAFQINVGYDATGDGSTLTGVIEELGYTGTRATSIYLGDPSVAGTQIIDTNIDSVMDSYGFSAGSHTTVGGTTVSFNYPLDPQQKNISALNFLGAGEGNGFTDGVIVPYGATAPNDGVFWGITYDYNIQGQITATGLEFTSGSFDVYFENGTDRIQVLRLDVTGSQLDPANLYLTGPISYDFAGADDAFVQNFFVDVASGMTFYELWAAGEDTKLGINWILDTNIDPPIPTLDQLVAFTYDDDQTALFRQTNLDGSVTFQVVPEPMMLTLFGAGLLALGFAARRRRNQT
;
A
#
# COMPACT_ATOMS: atom_id res chain seq x y z
N MET A 1 20.84 -20.40 -52.90
CA MET A 1 21.19 -20.66 -51.48
C MET A 1 21.23 -19.33 -50.74
N ILE A 2 20.23 -19.10 -49.89
CA ILE A 2 20.02 -17.86 -49.14
C ILE A 2 20.85 -17.93 -47.86
N LYS A 3 21.80 -17.00 -47.68
CA LYS A 3 22.50 -16.79 -46.41
C LYS A 3 21.62 -15.90 -45.52
N LYS A 4 21.02 -16.49 -44.49
CA LYS A 4 20.45 -15.76 -43.35
C LYS A 4 21.61 -15.34 -42.46
N LEU A 5 21.76 -14.04 -42.21
CA LEU A 5 22.50 -13.55 -41.05
C LEU A 5 21.54 -12.70 -40.22
N VAL A 6 21.30 -13.19 -39.01
CA VAL A 6 20.44 -12.61 -37.98
C VAL A 6 21.16 -11.40 -37.39
N VAL A 7 20.50 -10.23 -37.39
CA VAL A 7 20.91 -9.08 -36.58
C VAL A 7 20.23 -9.26 -35.23
N ALA A 8 21.00 -9.57 -34.20
CA ALA A 8 20.55 -9.57 -32.82
C ALA A 8 20.40 -8.13 -32.36
N ALA A 9 19.15 -7.65 -32.24
CA ALA A 9 18.85 -6.43 -31.51
C ALA A 9 18.75 -6.82 -30.03
N ALA A 10 19.78 -6.46 -29.25
CA ALA A 10 19.71 -6.49 -27.80
C ALA A 10 18.73 -5.39 -27.35
N LEU A 11 17.49 -5.77 -27.03
CA LEU A 11 16.61 -4.95 -26.21
C LEU A 11 17.15 -4.99 -24.78
N GLY A 12 18.01 -4.04 -24.45
CA GLY A 12 18.32 -3.73 -23.06
C GLY A 12 17.10 -3.10 -22.42
N THR A 13 16.53 -3.79 -21.43
CA THR A 13 15.55 -3.25 -20.48
C THR A 13 16.21 -2.15 -19.67
N LEU A 14 16.09 -0.90 -20.14
CA LEU A 14 16.23 0.27 -19.30
C LEU A 14 14.97 0.36 -18.44
N MET A 15 14.96 -0.32 -17.29
CA MET A 15 14.15 0.12 -16.16
C MET A 15 14.84 1.37 -15.64
N SER A 16 14.45 2.54 -16.17
CA SER A 16 14.80 3.80 -15.55
C SER A 16 14.01 3.87 -14.23
N THR A 17 14.67 3.56 -13.13
CA THR A 17 14.23 3.92 -11.78
C THR A 17 14.38 5.44 -11.64
N GLY A 18 13.49 6.18 -12.30
CA GLY A 18 13.23 7.55 -11.90
C GLY A 18 12.57 7.50 -10.53
N THR A 19 13.09 8.22 -9.56
CA THR A 19 12.36 8.55 -8.33
C THR A 19 11.07 9.23 -8.76
N ALA A 20 9.98 8.47 -8.82
CA ALA A 20 8.65 9.01 -9.05
C ALA A 20 8.23 9.70 -7.75
N PHE A 21 8.04 11.02 -7.82
CA PHE A 21 7.31 11.74 -6.77
C PHE A 21 5.90 11.14 -6.66
N GLY A 22 5.33 11.09 -5.46
CA GLY A 22 3.94 10.66 -5.28
C GLY A 22 3.01 11.49 -6.16
N SER A 23 2.05 10.84 -6.82
CA SER A 23 0.98 11.54 -7.53
C SER A 23 0.06 12.19 -6.51
N ALA A 24 -0.26 13.45 -6.76
CA ALA A 24 -1.22 14.18 -5.95
C ALA A 24 -2.65 13.65 -6.20
N PHE A 25 -3.42 13.50 -5.13
CA PHE A 25 -4.79 13.01 -5.17
C PHE A 25 -5.70 13.82 -4.25
N GLN A 26 -7.00 13.67 -4.40
CA GLN A 26 -8.03 14.20 -3.50
C GLN A 26 -8.94 13.07 -3.04
N ILE A 27 -9.59 13.27 -1.89
CA ILE A 27 -10.58 12.32 -1.37
C ILE A 27 -11.97 12.93 -1.50
N ASN A 28 -12.89 12.19 -2.11
CA ASN A 28 -14.30 12.54 -2.19
C ASN A 28 -15.06 11.84 -1.06
N VAL A 29 -15.48 12.61 -0.06
CA VAL A 29 -16.13 12.07 1.14
C VAL A 29 -17.65 11.96 0.96
N GLY A 30 -18.18 12.36 -0.20
CA GLY A 30 -19.60 12.27 -0.54
C GLY A 30 -20.49 13.33 0.13
N TYR A 31 -19.92 14.18 0.99
CA TYR A 31 -20.61 15.31 1.61
C TYR A 31 -19.70 16.54 1.71
N ASP A 32 -20.32 17.71 1.84
CA ASP A 32 -19.67 19.01 1.96
C ASP A 32 -19.70 19.43 3.43
N ALA A 33 -18.59 19.18 4.14
CA ALA A 33 -18.46 19.48 5.56
C ALA A 33 -18.30 20.97 5.85
N THR A 34 -17.86 21.72 4.85
CA THR A 34 -17.28 23.05 5.00
C THR A 34 -18.22 24.12 4.43
N GLY A 35 -19.22 23.69 3.67
CA GLY A 35 -20.24 24.52 3.04
C GLY A 35 -19.72 25.27 1.81
N ASP A 36 -18.62 24.83 1.22
CA ASP A 36 -17.97 25.49 0.08
C ASP A 36 -18.51 25.03 -1.28
N GLY A 37 -19.41 24.05 -1.29
CA GLY A 37 -20.00 23.43 -2.47
C GLY A 37 -19.20 22.26 -3.04
N SER A 38 -18.14 21.81 -2.37
CA SER A 38 -17.27 20.70 -2.75
C SER A 38 -17.40 19.53 -1.76
N THR A 39 -17.36 18.31 -2.29
CA THR A 39 -17.23 17.10 -1.46
C THR A 39 -15.79 16.56 -1.44
N LEU A 40 -14.87 17.26 -2.09
CA LEU A 40 -13.46 16.91 -2.17
C LEU A 40 -12.67 17.55 -1.03
N THR A 41 -11.69 16.82 -0.51
CA THR A 41 -10.62 17.41 0.28
C THR A 41 -9.75 18.35 -0.56
N GLY A 42 -8.88 19.10 0.11
CA GLY A 42 -7.68 19.65 -0.52
C GLY A 42 -6.81 18.57 -1.16
N VAL A 43 -5.85 19.00 -1.97
CA VAL A 43 -4.91 18.11 -2.65
C VAL A 43 -3.94 17.49 -1.64
N ILE A 44 -3.72 16.19 -1.72
CA ILE A 44 -2.92 15.35 -0.82
C ILE A 44 -1.82 14.67 -1.63
N GLU A 45 -0.62 14.51 -1.06
CA GLU A 45 0.46 13.70 -1.67
C GLU A 45 0.73 12.39 -0.91
N GLU A 46 0.32 12.31 0.35
CA GLU A 46 0.70 11.21 1.24
C GLU A 46 -0.32 10.99 2.36
N LEU A 47 -0.54 9.72 2.72
CA LEU A 47 -1.29 9.30 3.90
C LEU A 47 -0.30 8.89 5.00
N GLY A 48 -0.33 9.57 6.15
CA GLY A 48 0.56 9.27 7.28
C GLY A 48 -0.15 8.50 8.39
N TYR A 49 0.56 7.57 9.03
CA TYR A 49 0.09 6.88 10.23
C TYR A 49 1.16 6.83 11.31
N THR A 50 0.73 6.69 12.56
CA THR A 50 1.63 6.55 13.71
C THR A 50 1.09 5.55 14.72
N GLY A 51 1.99 4.84 15.39
CA GLY A 51 1.67 3.96 16.50
C GLY A 51 0.91 2.69 16.11
N THR A 52 0.95 2.29 14.84
CA THR A 52 0.28 1.08 14.36
C THR A 52 0.89 -0.15 15.00
N ARG A 53 0.07 -0.98 15.64
CA ARG A 53 0.54 -2.22 16.25
C ARG A 53 0.61 -3.30 15.19
N ALA A 54 1.83 -3.66 14.80
CA ALA A 54 2.12 -4.74 13.89
C ALA A 54 2.47 -6.02 14.64
N THR A 55 2.02 -7.16 14.11
CA THR A 55 2.33 -8.49 14.65
C THR A 55 2.96 -9.33 13.54
N SER A 56 4.27 -9.58 13.68
CA SER A 56 5.00 -10.50 12.82
C SER A 56 4.96 -11.92 13.40
N ILE A 57 4.59 -12.89 12.58
CA ILE A 57 4.46 -14.32 12.89
C ILE A 57 5.47 -15.08 12.03
N TYR A 58 6.40 -15.78 12.67
CA TYR A 58 7.44 -16.57 12.01
C TYR A 58 7.12 -18.06 12.15
N LEU A 59 7.01 -18.75 11.02
CA LEU A 59 6.76 -20.20 10.96
C LEU A 59 8.08 -20.96 10.90
N GLY A 60 8.91 -20.77 11.94
CA GLY A 60 10.26 -21.30 12.03
C GLY A 60 11.23 -20.32 12.70
N ASP A 61 12.53 -20.61 12.59
CA ASP A 61 13.59 -19.76 13.15
C ASP A 61 13.84 -18.54 12.24
N PRO A 62 13.64 -17.30 12.70
CA PRO A 62 13.83 -16.09 11.90
C PRO A 62 15.29 -15.81 11.54
N SER A 63 16.27 -16.56 12.07
CA SER A 63 17.67 -16.50 11.64
C SER A 63 17.97 -17.37 10.42
N VAL A 64 17.02 -18.20 9.99
CA VAL A 64 17.18 -19.13 8.86
C VAL A 64 16.49 -18.58 7.61
N ALA A 65 17.26 -18.46 6.51
CA ALA A 65 16.70 -18.09 5.22
C ALA A 65 15.69 -19.15 4.73
N GLY A 66 14.56 -18.69 4.21
CA GLY A 66 13.41 -19.49 3.80
C GLY A 66 12.34 -19.63 4.89
N THR A 67 12.57 -19.16 6.12
CA THR A 67 11.53 -19.11 7.16
C THR A 67 10.40 -18.20 6.70
N GLN A 68 9.18 -18.72 6.69
CA GLN A 68 7.99 -17.96 6.32
C GLN A 68 7.66 -16.92 7.39
N ILE A 69 7.27 -15.74 6.96
CA ILE A 69 6.82 -14.65 7.81
C ILE A 69 5.45 -14.16 7.33
N ILE A 70 4.57 -13.91 8.30
CA ILE A 70 3.29 -13.25 8.11
C ILE A 70 3.32 -11.99 8.97
N ASP A 71 2.86 -10.86 8.44
CA ASP A 71 2.67 -9.65 9.24
C ASP A 71 1.22 -9.18 9.13
N THR A 72 0.60 -8.87 10.27
CA THR A 72 -0.81 -8.54 10.33
C THR A 72 -1.18 -7.67 11.53
N ASN A 73 -2.27 -6.92 11.38
CA ASN A 73 -3.01 -6.29 12.47
C ASN A 73 -4.42 -6.88 12.66
N ILE A 74 -4.69 -8.06 12.09
CA ILE A 74 -6.02 -8.69 12.11
C ILE A 74 -6.07 -9.77 13.20
N ASP A 75 -6.92 -9.56 14.21
CA ASP A 75 -7.07 -10.45 15.36
C ASP A 75 -7.37 -11.90 14.97
N SER A 76 -8.26 -12.12 14.00
CA SER A 76 -8.62 -13.47 13.56
C SER A 76 -7.47 -14.22 12.86
N VAL A 77 -6.56 -13.48 12.19
CA VAL A 77 -5.34 -14.07 11.63
C VAL A 77 -4.39 -14.43 12.78
N MET A 78 -4.19 -13.51 13.73
CA MET A 78 -3.35 -13.77 14.91
C MET A 78 -3.84 -15.00 15.70
N ASP A 79 -5.14 -15.10 15.94
CA ASP A 79 -5.79 -16.22 16.65
C ASP A 79 -5.59 -17.55 15.93
N SER A 80 -5.62 -17.55 14.59
CA SER A 80 -5.41 -18.77 13.79
C SER A 80 -4.00 -19.36 13.97
N TYR A 81 -3.03 -18.56 14.41
CA TYR A 81 -1.67 -19.00 14.73
C TYR A 81 -1.42 -19.14 16.24
N GLY A 82 -2.48 -19.14 17.06
CA GLY A 82 -2.39 -19.38 18.50
C GLY A 82 -1.95 -18.17 19.33
N PHE A 83 -2.05 -16.95 18.78
CA PHE A 83 -1.73 -15.74 19.52
C PHE A 83 -2.51 -15.66 20.84
N SER A 84 -1.85 -15.16 21.88
CA SER A 84 -2.47 -14.86 23.16
C SER A 84 -1.98 -13.52 23.68
N ALA A 85 -2.91 -12.65 24.07
CA ALA A 85 -2.58 -11.39 24.73
C ALA A 85 -2.22 -11.61 26.20
N GLY A 86 -1.29 -10.81 26.71
CA GLY A 86 -0.84 -10.90 28.10
C GLY A 86 0.66 -10.68 28.26
N SER A 87 1.18 -11.03 29.44
CA SER A 87 2.62 -11.04 29.70
C SER A 87 3.20 -12.42 29.41
N HIS A 88 4.21 -12.47 28.56
CA HIS A 88 4.86 -13.70 28.12
C HIS A 88 6.37 -13.64 28.32
N THR A 89 6.97 -14.79 28.57
CA THR A 89 8.43 -14.95 28.55
C THR A 89 8.87 -15.20 27.11
N THR A 90 9.83 -14.41 26.64
CA THR A 90 10.42 -14.54 25.32
C THR A 90 11.35 -15.75 25.25
N VAL A 91 11.74 -16.13 24.03
CA VAL A 91 12.73 -17.18 23.78
C VAL A 91 14.08 -16.83 24.45
N GLY A 92 14.43 -15.55 24.53
CA GLY A 92 15.62 -15.06 25.23
C GLY A 92 15.49 -15.00 26.76
N GLY A 93 14.29 -15.23 27.32
CA GLY A 93 14.04 -15.26 28.77
C GLY A 93 13.63 -13.91 29.37
N THR A 94 13.42 -12.88 28.56
CA THR A 94 12.85 -11.59 28.98
C THR A 94 11.33 -11.66 29.08
N THR A 95 10.68 -10.74 29.80
CA THR A 95 9.21 -10.63 29.82
C THR A 95 8.76 -9.50 28.89
N VAL A 96 7.82 -9.79 28.01
CA VAL A 96 7.18 -8.81 27.10
C VAL A 96 5.66 -8.87 27.25
N SER A 97 4.97 -7.78 26.88
CA SER A 97 3.51 -7.73 26.88
C SER A 97 3.00 -7.66 25.46
N PHE A 98 2.15 -8.63 25.10
CA PHE A 98 1.50 -8.71 23.80
C PHE A 98 0.02 -8.32 23.94
N ASN A 99 -0.49 -7.57 22.98
CA ASN A 99 -1.88 -7.10 22.96
C ASN A 99 -2.42 -7.13 21.53
N TYR A 100 -3.71 -7.40 21.35
CA TYR A 100 -4.35 -7.14 20.06
C TYR A 100 -4.26 -5.66 19.68
N PRO A 101 -4.13 -5.31 18.39
CA PRO A 101 -4.19 -3.93 17.94
C PRO A 101 -5.50 -3.25 18.37
N LEU A 102 -5.40 -2.04 18.91
CA LEU A 102 -6.58 -1.26 19.27
C LEU A 102 -7.28 -0.72 18.01
N ASP A 103 -8.59 -0.93 17.93
CA ASP A 103 -9.43 -0.46 16.83
C ASP A 103 -10.25 0.77 17.27
N PRO A 104 -10.14 1.93 16.61
CA PRO A 104 -9.27 2.24 15.44
C PRO A 104 -7.87 2.78 15.78
N GLN A 105 -7.52 2.98 17.06
CA GLN A 105 -6.37 3.81 17.47
C GLN A 105 -4.99 3.34 16.98
N GLN A 106 -4.86 2.07 16.61
CA GLN A 106 -3.62 1.47 16.10
C GLN A 106 -3.79 0.94 14.68
N LYS A 107 -4.85 1.38 14.00
CA LYS A 107 -5.25 0.99 12.65
C LYS A 107 -5.64 2.19 11.79
N ASN A 108 -5.44 3.43 12.26
CA ASN A 108 -5.90 4.63 11.57
C ASN A 108 -4.80 5.31 10.77
N ILE A 109 -5.21 5.96 9.67
CA ILE A 109 -4.44 7.06 9.08
C ILE A 109 -4.62 8.27 10.00
N SER A 110 -3.51 8.82 10.46
CA SER A 110 -3.49 9.91 11.44
C SER A 110 -3.21 11.28 10.83
N ALA A 111 -2.76 11.33 9.58
CA ALA A 111 -2.45 12.59 8.90
C ALA A 111 -2.73 12.51 7.39
N LEU A 112 -3.28 13.59 6.84
CA LEU A 112 -3.35 13.82 5.40
C LEU A 112 -2.34 14.91 5.03
N ASN A 113 -1.32 14.57 4.24
CA ASN A 113 -0.28 15.52 3.88
C ASN A 113 -0.73 16.40 2.72
N PHE A 114 -1.30 17.56 3.03
CA PHE A 114 -1.85 18.48 2.03
C PHE A 114 -0.79 19.29 1.28
N LEU A 115 -1.00 19.43 -0.03
CA LEU A 115 -0.31 20.42 -0.85
C LEU A 115 -0.89 21.82 -0.62
N GLY A 116 -0.24 22.60 0.23
CA GLY A 116 -0.58 24.00 0.50
C GLY A 116 -1.59 24.17 1.63
N ALA A 117 -2.43 25.20 1.56
CA ALA A 117 -3.52 25.41 2.50
C ALA A 117 -4.67 24.45 2.18
N GLY A 118 -4.46 23.16 2.44
CA GLY A 118 -5.47 22.13 2.22
C GLY A 118 -6.55 22.16 3.27
N GLU A 119 -7.75 21.72 2.87
CA GLU A 119 -8.91 21.56 3.73
C GLU A 119 -9.28 20.09 3.82
N GLY A 120 -9.44 19.56 5.02
CA GLY A 120 -9.73 18.13 5.22
C GLY A 120 -11.16 17.71 4.89
N ASN A 121 -12.04 18.66 4.56
CA ASN A 121 -13.48 18.42 4.33
C ASN A 121 -14.08 17.46 5.39
N GLY A 122 -13.90 17.78 6.67
CA GLY A 122 -14.32 16.94 7.80
C GLY A 122 -13.26 15.99 8.37
N PHE A 123 -12.08 15.86 7.73
CA PHE A 123 -10.92 15.20 8.33
C PHE A 123 -10.19 16.14 9.28
N THR A 124 -9.65 15.61 10.37
CA THR A 124 -8.77 16.36 11.28
C THR A 124 -7.62 15.47 11.71
N ASP A 125 -6.38 15.93 11.46
CA ASP A 125 -5.17 15.20 11.82
C ASP A 125 -5.16 14.83 13.31
N GLY A 126 -4.79 13.58 13.59
CA GLY A 126 -4.71 13.01 14.94
C GLY A 126 -6.07 12.78 15.61
N VAL A 127 -7.19 13.16 14.99
CA VAL A 127 -8.53 12.86 15.50
C VAL A 127 -8.94 11.48 15.05
N ILE A 128 -9.43 10.70 16.01
CA ILE A 128 -9.85 9.33 15.82
C ILE A 128 -11.37 9.31 15.72
N VAL A 129 -11.88 8.68 14.67
CA VAL A 129 -13.32 8.51 14.43
C VAL A 129 -13.64 7.02 14.53
N PRO A 130 -14.02 6.50 15.72
CA PRO A 130 -14.32 5.08 15.87
C PRO A 130 -15.62 4.73 15.17
N TYR A 131 -15.61 3.67 14.36
CA TYR A 131 -16.83 2.99 13.96
C TYR A 131 -17.71 2.64 15.19
N GLY A 132 -19.01 2.95 15.10
CA GLY A 132 -19.99 2.72 16.17
C GLY A 132 -19.99 3.78 17.28
N ALA A 133 -19.23 4.87 17.14
CA ALA A 133 -19.25 6.00 18.06
C ALA A 133 -20.11 7.16 17.54
N THR A 134 -20.74 7.91 18.44
CA THR A 134 -21.40 9.18 18.07
C THR A 134 -20.35 10.15 17.55
N ALA A 135 -20.49 10.58 16.30
CA ALA A 135 -19.58 11.54 15.68
C ALA A 135 -19.46 12.82 16.56
N PRO A 136 -18.24 13.30 16.86
CA PRO A 136 -18.03 14.63 17.43
C PRO A 136 -18.59 15.73 16.51
N ASN A 137 -18.94 16.90 17.08
CA ASN A 137 -19.46 18.11 16.42
C ASN A 137 -20.45 17.88 15.25
N ASP A 138 -21.72 17.61 15.58
CA ASP A 138 -22.87 17.69 14.67
C ASP A 138 -22.82 16.79 13.42
N GLY A 139 -22.02 15.71 13.42
CA GLY A 139 -22.17 14.61 12.47
C GLY A 139 -21.35 14.72 11.18
N VAL A 140 -20.25 15.47 11.19
CA VAL A 140 -19.49 15.81 9.98
C VAL A 140 -17.99 15.52 10.15
N PHE A 141 -17.64 14.31 10.60
CA PHE A 141 -16.25 13.85 10.71
C PHE A 141 -16.10 12.46 10.12
N TRP A 142 -14.93 12.22 9.55
CA TRP A 142 -14.56 10.93 9.01
C TRP A 142 -13.08 10.65 9.25
N GLY A 143 -12.72 9.37 9.15
CA GLY A 143 -11.37 8.89 9.23
C GLY A 143 -11.12 7.77 8.22
N ILE A 144 -9.87 7.34 8.15
CA ILE A 144 -9.47 6.16 7.38
C ILE A 144 -8.83 5.18 8.35
N THR A 145 -9.23 3.92 8.26
CA THR A 145 -8.56 2.81 8.93
C THR A 145 -8.06 1.79 7.91
N TYR A 146 -7.25 0.84 8.35
CA TYR A 146 -6.81 -0.25 7.51
C TYR A 146 -6.61 -1.55 8.29
N ASP A 147 -6.91 -2.65 7.62
CA ASP A 147 -6.56 -4.00 8.04
C ASP A 147 -5.55 -4.57 7.03
N TYR A 148 -4.56 -5.33 7.48
CA TYR A 148 -3.60 -5.94 6.57
C TYR A 148 -3.19 -7.34 7.00
N ASN A 149 -2.85 -8.14 5.99
CA ASN A 149 -2.26 -9.45 6.14
C ASN A 149 -1.31 -9.67 4.98
N ILE A 150 -0.01 -9.60 5.26
CA ILE A 150 1.05 -9.70 4.26
C ILE A 150 1.93 -10.89 4.55
N GLN A 151 2.44 -11.53 3.49
CA GLN A 151 3.22 -12.75 3.61
C GLN A 151 4.51 -12.66 2.81
N GLY A 152 5.52 -13.31 3.36
CA GLY A 152 6.87 -13.27 2.84
C GLY A 152 7.76 -14.35 3.42
N GLN A 153 9.06 -14.13 3.31
CA GLN A 153 10.08 -15.02 3.85
C GLN A 153 11.31 -14.25 4.34
N ILE A 154 12.07 -14.88 5.22
CA ILE A 154 13.43 -14.47 5.54
C ILE A 154 14.35 -14.84 4.39
N THR A 155 15.19 -13.91 3.97
CA THR A 155 16.23 -14.07 2.96
C THR A 155 17.61 -13.89 3.58
N ALA A 156 18.67 -14.11 2.81
CA ALA A 156 20.04 -13.85 3.27
C ALA A 156 20.30 -12.38 3.62
N THR A 157 19.48 -11.45 3.11
CA THR A 157 19.65 -10.00 3.25
C THR A 157 18.62 -9.35 4.19
N GLY A 158 17.66 -10.11 4.71
CA GLY A 158 16.59 -9.59 5.56
C GLY A 158 15.23 -10.20 5.23
N LEU A 159 14.17 -9.49 5.56
CA LEU A 159 12.79 -9.87 5.28
C LEU A 159 12.33 -9.42 3.89
N GLU A 160 11.59 -10.28 3.18
CA GLU A 160 11.02 -10.01 1.87
C GLU A 160 9.54 -10.41 1.87
N PHE A 161 8.64 -9.43 1.71
CA PHE A 161 7.22 -9.64 1.48
C PHE A 161 6.89 -9.62 0.00
N THR A 162 6.09 -10.61 -0.44
CA THR A 162 5.80 -10.83 -1.87
C THR A 162 4.32 -11.00 -2.16
N SER A 163 3.46 -10.97 -1.12
CA SER A 163 2.02 -11.23 -1.27
C SER A 163 1.21 -10.72 -0.08
N GLY A 164 -0.11 -10.73 -0.23
CA GLY A 164 -1.07 -10.22 0.74
C GLY A 164 -1.53 -8.81 0.39
N SER A 165 -2.26 -8.17 1.29
CA SER A 165 -2.86 -6.86 1.02
C SER A 165 -3.05 -6.01 2.27
N PHE A 166 -3.22 -4.70 2.03
CA PHE A 166 -3.84 -3.77 2.97
C PHE A 166 -5.22 -3.42 2.43
N ASP A 167 -6.25 -3.61 3.24
CA ASP A 167 -7.61 -3.19 2.98
C ASP A 167 -7.87 -1.89 3.72
N VAL A 168 -8.19 -0.83 2.97
CA VAL A 168 -8.36 0.53 3.47
C VAL A 168 -9.85 0.83 3.58
N TYR A 169 -10.25 1.38 4.72
CA TYR A 169 -11.64 1.64 5.07
C TYR A 169 -11.89 3.11 5.35
N PHE A 170 -12.99 3.63 4.81
CA PHE A 170 -13.59 4.88 5.25
C PHE A 170 -14.46 4.64 6.48
N GLU A 171 -14.36 5.52 7.47
CA GLU A 171 -15.19 5.49 8.69
C GLU A 171 -15.79 6.87 8.99
N ASN A 172 -17.10 6.94 9.24
CA ASN A 172 -17.83 8.16 9.63
C ASN A 172 -18.52 8.05 11.00
N GLY A 173 -18.14 7.05 11.79
CA GLY A 173 -18.77 6.69 13.07
C GLY A 173 -20.02 5.81 12.95
N THR A 174 -20.67 5.76 11.77
CA THR A 174 -21.86 4.91 11.52
C THR A 174 -21.54 3.74 10.59
N ASP A 175 -20.73 4.00 9.57
CA ASP A 175 -20.36 3.08 8.50
C ASP A 175 -18.85 2.83 8.53
N ARG A 176 -18.45 1.61 8.16
CA ARG A 176 -17.07 1.20 7.85
C ARG A 176 -17.08 0.56 6.48
N ILE A 177 -16.58 1.29 5.48
CA ILE A 177 -16.70 0.93 4.06
C ILE A 177 -15.31 0.72 3.49
N GLN A 178 -15.04 -0.45 2.90
CA GLN A 178 -13.77 -0.67 2.20
C GLN A 178 -13.74 0.19 0.93
N VAL A 179 -12.74 1.07 0.83
CA VAL A 179 -12.62 2.05 -0.27
C VAL A 179 -11.45 1.77 -1.21
N LEU A 180 -10.48 0.97 -0.77
CA LEU A 180 -9.30 0.64 -1.57
C LEU A 180 -8.65 -0.65 -1.05
N ARG A 181 -8.10 -1.46 -1.94
CA ARG A 181 -7.14 -2.52 -1.59
C ARG A 181 -5.77 -2.20 -2.16
N LEU A 182 -4.73 -2.40 -1.37
CA LEU A 182 -3.33 -2.26 -1.74
C LEU A 182 -2.69 -3.64 -1.77
N ASP A 183 -2.46 -4.20 -2.96
CA ASP A 183 -1.87 -5.52 -3.09
C ASP A 183 -0.36 -5.43 -2.94
N VAL A 184 0.23 -6.32 -2.13
CA VAL A 184 1.68 -6.41 -1.97
C VAL A 184 2.26 -7.33 -3.04
N THR A 185 3.19 -6.81 -3.82
CA THR A 185 3.90 -7.59 -4.85
C THR A 185 5.41 -7.60 -4.65
N GLY A 186 5.93 -6.69 -3.81
CA GLY A 186 7.33 -6.66 -3.47
C GLY A 186 7.61 -5.84 -2.23
N SER A 187 8.81 -6.02 -1.72
CA SER A 187 9.35 -5.22 -0.62
C SER A 187 10.83 -4.98 -0.81
N GLN A 188 11.34 -3.90 -0.24
CA GLN A 188 12.76 -3.61 -0.17
C GLN A 188 13.12 -3.17 1.24
N LEU A 189 14.13 -3.84 1.81
CA LEU A 189 14.69 -3.46 3.09
C LEU A 189 15.87 -2.49 2.89
N ASP A 190 15.82 -1.35 3.57
CA ASP A 190 16.95 -0.46 3.85
C ASP A 190 17.23 -0.55 5.37
N PRO A 191 18.45 -0.32 5.90
CA PRO A 191 18.85 -0.76 7.24
C PRO A 191 17.90 -0.48 8.42
N ALA A 192 17.02 0.53 8.34
CA ALA A 192 15.97 0.81 9.31
C ALA A 192 14.56 0.92 8.72
N ASN A 193 14.41 0.84 7.39
CA ASN A 193 13.16 1.11 6.68
C ASN A 193 12.75 -0.10 5.86
N LEU A 194 11.46 -0.37 5.84
CA LEU A 194 10.83 -1.32 4.94
C LEU A 194 9.98 -0.54 3.94
N TYR A 195 10.31 -0.72 2.67
CA TYR A 195 9.50 -0.26 1.57
C TYR A 195 8.60 -1.41 1.10
N LEU A 196 7.28 -1.26 1.13
CA LEU A 196 6.36 -2.19 0.46
C LEU A 196 5.82 -1.56 -0.81
N THR A 197 5.68 -2.36 -1.85
CA THR A 197 5.20 -1.90 -3.15
C THR A 197 4.21 -2.87 -3.79
N GLY A 198 3.31 -2.30 -4.58
CA GLY A 198 2.45 -3.05 -5.48
C GLY A 198 1.34 -2.19 -6.07
N PRO A 199 0.40 -2.81 -6.80
CA PRO A 199 -0.72 -2.12 -7.40
C PRO A 199 -1.85 -1.92 -6.39
N ILE A 200 -2.73 -0.97 -6.68
CA ILE A 200 -4.06 -0.94 -6.07
C ILE A 200 -4.99 -1.94 -6.75
N SER A 201 -6.04 -2.34 -6.04
CA SER A 201 -7.08 -3.23 -6.54
C SER A 201 -8.47 -2.81 -6.07
N TYR A 202 -9.46 -3.07 -6.92
CA TYR A 202 -10.89 -3.00 -6.61
C TYR A 202 -11.57 -4.38 -6.78
N ASP A 203 -10.79 -5.47 -6.76
CA ASP A 203 -11.30 -6.85 -6.73
C ASP A 203 -11.64 -7.27 -5.29
N PHE A 204 -12.63 -6.59 -4.70
CA PHE A 204 -13.18 -6.91 -3.38
C PHE A 204 -14.70 -6.70 -3.36
N ALA A 205 -15.37 -7.35 -2.41
CA ALA A 205 -16.81 -7.24 -2.27
C ALA A 205 -17.22 -5.81 -1.89
N GLY A 206 -18.13 -5.20 -2.65
CA GLY A 206 -18.58 -3.81 -2.43
C GLY A 206 -17.86 -2.75 -3.26
N ALA A 207 -16.89 -3.13 -4.11
CA ALA A 207 -16.22 -2.20 -5.02
C ALA A 207 -17.12 -1.65 -6.15
N ASP A 208 -18.30 -2.23 -6.35
CA ASP A 208 -19.33 -1.75 -7.27
C ASP A 208 -20.14 -0.56 -6.72
N ASP A 209 -19.96 -0.21 -5.44
CA ASP A 209 -20.59 0.95 -4.83
C ASP A 209 -20.04 2.27 -5.41
N ALA A 210 -20.96 3.18 -5.76
CA ALA A 210 -20.61 4.46 -6.38
C ALA A 210 -19.76 5.35 -5.46
N PHE A 211 -19.96 5.31 -4.14
CA PHE A 211 -19.12 6.04 -3.20
C PHE A 211 -17.68 5.51 -3.26
N VAL A 212 -17.51 4.19 -3.22
CA VAL A 212 -16.19 3.54 -3.28
C VAL A 212 -15.44 3.90 -4.57
N GLN A 213 -16.11 3.82 -5.72
CA GLN A 213 -15.50 4.12 -7.03
C GLN A 213 -15.06 5.57 -7.20
N ASN A 214 -15.70 6.49 -6.47
CA ASN A 214 -15.42 7.92 -6.54
C ASN A 214 -14.53 8.42 -5.40
N PHE A 215 -14.13 7.55 -4.47
CA PHE A 215 -13.50 7.97 -3.21
C PHE A 215 -12.12 8.62 -3.41
N PHE A 216 -11.22 8.01 -4.19
CA PHE A 216 -9.92 8.59 -4.52
C PHE A 216 -9.92 9.15 -5.95
N VAL A 217 -9.51 10.42 -6.09
CA VAL A 217 -9.43 11.13 -7.36
C VAL A 217 -8.00 11.54 -7.63
N ASP A 218 -7.43 11.12 -8.76
CA ASP A 218 -6.11 11.57 -9.20
C ASP A 218 -6.20 12.99 -9.75
N VAL A 219 -5.35 13.89 -9.24
CA VAL A 219 -5.40 15.31 -9.61
C VAL A 219 -4.86 15.54 -11.02
N ALA A 220 -3.89 14.74 -11.46
CA ALA A 220 -3.23 14.94 -12.74
C ALA A 220 -4.14 14.60 -13.93
N SER A 221 -4.89 13.50 -13.85
CA SER A 221 -5.83 13.03 -14.88
C SER A 221 -7.25 13.55 -14.67
N GLY A 222 -7.64 13.85 -13.43
CA GLY A 222 -9.03 14.13 -13.04
C GLY A 222 -9.91 12.89 -13.01
N MET A 223 -9.35 11.70 -13.22
CA MET A 223 -10.04 10.42 -13.15
C MET A 223 -9.99 9.84 -11.74
N THR A 224 -10.95 8.99 -11.40
CA THR A 224 -10.90 8.26 -10.13
C THR A 224 -9.87 7.14 -10.18
N PHE A 225 -9.38 6.72 -9.02
CA PHE A 225 -8.49 5.58 -8.92
C PHE A 225 -9.14 4.30 -9.47
N TYR A 226 -10.46 4.16 -9.30
CA TYR A 226 -11.23 3.06 -9.88
C TYR A 226 -11.24 3.12 -11.41
N GLU A 227 -11.47 4.29 -12.01
CA GLU A 227 -11.43 4.44 -13.47
C GLU A 227 -10.05 4.13 -14.04
N LEU A 228 -8.98 4.57 -13.37
CA LEU A 228 -7.60 4.27 -13.74
C LEU A 228 -7.29 2.77 -13.61
N TRP A 229 -7.74 2.12 -12.53
CA TRP A 229 -7.61 0.69 -12.34
C TRP A 229 -8.37 -0.12 -13.41
N ALA A 230 -9.63 0.25 -13.68
CA ALA A 230 -10.48 -0.42 -14.67
C ALA A 230 -9.97 -0.22 -16.11
N ALA A 231 -9.40 0.94 -16.43
CA ALA A 231 -8.71 1.17 -17.71
C ALA A 231 -7.38 0.41 -17.80
N GLY A 232 -6.78 0.09 -16.66
CA GLY A 232 -5.48 -0.56 -16.49
C GLY A 232 -5.46 -2.05 -16.83
N GLU A 233 -6.61 -2.76 -16.83
CA GLU A 233 -6.65 -4.21 -17.14
C GLU A 233 -6.09 -4.53 -18.55
N ASP A 234 -6.21 -3.61 -19.51
CA ASP A 234 -5.67 -3.76 -20.87
C ASP A 234 -4.34 -3.01 -21.12
N THR A 235 -3.92 -2.08 -20.23
CA THR A 235 -2.85 -1.11 -20.50
C THR A 235 -1.71 -1.07 -19.47
N LYS A 236 -1.83 -1.78 -18.34
CA LYS A 236 -0.88 -1.73 -17.20
C LYS A 236 -0.63 -0.31 -16.68
N LEU A 237 -1.63 0.56 -16.77
CA LEU A 237 -1.66 1.86 -16.08
C LEU A 237 -2.06 1.63 -14.63
N GLY A 238 -1.22 0.91 -13.90
CA GLY A 238 -1.46 0.67 -12.48
C GLY A 238 -1.11 1.91 -11.68
N ILE A 239 -2.00 2.33 -10.77
CA ILE A 239 -1.57 3.12 -9.62
C ILE A 239 -0.79 2.17 -8.74
N ASN A 240 0.51 2.42 -8.62
CA ASN A 240 1.34 1.75 -7.63
C ASN A 240 1.28 2.53 -6.32
N TRP A 241 1.58 1.87 -5.23
CA TRP A 241 1.76 2.51 -3.93
C TRP A 241 3.13 2.14 -3.37
N ILE A 242 3.67 3.02 -2.54
CA ILE A 242 4.86 2.78 -1.74
C ILE A 242 4.50 3.09 -0.31
N LEU A 243 4.64 2.09 0.56
CA LEU A 243 4.66 2.29 2.01
C LEU A 243 6.11 2.41 2.45
N ASP A 244 6.44 3.49 3.16
CA ASP A 244 7.69 3.62 3.92
C ASP A 244 7.37 3.43 5.41
N THR A 245 7.96 2.41 6.04
CA THR A 245 7.77 2.18 7.47
C THR A 245 9.05 1.75 8.18
N ASN A 246 9.18 2.17 9.43
CA ASN A 246 10.34 1.85 10.24
C ASN A 246 10.21 0.45 10.86
N ILE A 247 11.26 -0.36 10.75
CA ILE A 247 11.36 -1.65 11.47
C ILE A 247 12.75 -1.72 12.12
N ASP A 248 12.78 -1.79 13.46
CA ASP A 248 14.03 -1.89 14.22
C ASP A 248 13.95 -2.95 15.33
N PRO A 249 14.84 -3.96 15.34
CA PRO A 249 15.70 -4.37 14.24
C PRO A 249 14.90 -5.06 13.12
N PRO A 250 15.34 -5.00 11.85
CA PRO A 250 14.68 -5.73 10.77
C PRO A 250 14.54 -7.24 11.09
N ILE A 251 15.64 -7.87 11.49
CA ILE A 251 15.64 -9.26 11.96
C ILE A 251 15.45 -9.26 13.48
N PRO A 252 14.42 -9.95 14.01
CA PRO A 252 14.14 -9.97 15.43
C PRO A 252 15.27 -10.64 16.23
N THR A 253 15.46 -10.20 17.47
CA THR A 253 16.29 -10.92 18.44
C THR A 253 15.45 -11.91 19.25
N LEU A 254 16.09 -12.89 19.89
CA LEU A 254 15.39 -13.85 20.75
C LEU A 254 14.64 -13.19 21.92
N ASP A 255 15.08 -12.02 22.36
CA ASP A 255 14.46 -11.21 23.41
C ASP A 255 13.17 -10.49 22.96
N GLN A 256 12.81 -10.60 21.68
CA GLN A 256 11.59 -10.02 21.10
C GLN A 256 10.56 -11.07 20.68
N LEU A 257 10.92 -12.36 20.76
CA LEU A 257 10.13 -13.46 20.22
C LEU A 257 9.43 -14.23 21.33
N VAL A 258 8.12 -14.42 21.18
CA VAL A 258 7.32 -15.30 22.05
C VAL A 258 6.85 -16.50 21.24
N ALA A 259 7.00 -17.70 21.80
CA ALA A 259 6.52 -18.93 21.17
C ALA A 259 5.07 -19.20 21.58
N PHE A 260 4.20 -19.37 20.59
CA PHE A 260 2.84 -19.86 20.79
C PHE A 260 2.63 -21.16 20.00
N THR A 261 1.84 -22.06 20.58
CA THR A 261 1.47 -23.32 19.94
C THR A 261 0.15 -23.18 19.19
N TYR A 262 0.10 -23.68 17.97
CA TYR A 262 -1.08 -23.76 17.11
C TYR A 262 -1.16 -25.14 16.44
N ASP A 263 -2.32 -25.49 15.86
CA ASP A 263 -2.59 -26.70 15.07
C ASP A 263 -1.75 -27.95 15.42
N ASP A 264 -2.22 -28.76 16.38
CA ASP A 264 -1.63 -30.06 16.74
C ASP A 264 -0.10 -30.00 17.00
N ASP A 265 0.32 -29.17 17.94
CA ASP A 265 1.71 -29.00 18.44
C ASP A 265 2.69 -28.25 17.52
N GLN A 266 2.22 -27.53 16.50
CA GLN A 266 3.07 -26.59 15.76
C GLN A 266 3.39 -25.36 16.61
N THR A 267 4.56 -24.77 16.41
CA THR A 267 5.00 -23.56 17.14
C THR A 267 5.27 -22.44 16.15
N ALA A 268 4.65 -21.28 16.40
CA ALA A 268 4.96 -20.04 15.72
C ALA A 268 5.66 -19.09 16.70
N LEU A 269 6.61 -18.32 16.19
CA LEU A 269 7.27 -17.27 16.96
C LEU A 269 6.65 -15.93 16.60
N PHE A 270 6.35 -15.12 17.59
CA PHE A 270 5.64 -13.85 17.41
C PHE A 270 6.49 -12.69 17.90
N ARG A 271 6.45 -11.58 17.16
CA ARG A 271 6.98 -10.27 17.55
C ARG A 271 5.88 -9.22 17.41
N GLN A 272 5.80 -8.29 18.34
CA GLN A 272 5.00 -7.07 18.17
C GLN A 272 5.88 -5.82 18.12
N THR A 273 5.58 -4.93 17.19
CA THR A 273 6.24 -3.63 17.04
C THR A 273 5.21 -2.53 16.82
N ASN A 274 5.57 -1.29 17.15
CA ASN A 274 4.80 -0.12 16.73
C ASN A 274 5.45 0.42 15.46
N LEU A 275 4.63 0.61 14.43
CA LEU A 275 5.04 1.15 13.14
C LEU A 275 4.55 2.59 13.02
N ASP A 276 5.46 3.43 12.55
CA ASP A 276 5.17 4.74 12.01
C ASP A 276 5.55 4.71 10.53
N GLY A 277 4.83 5.45 9.70
CA GLY A 277 5.09 5.43 8.28
C GLY A 277 4.13 6.25 7.46
N SER A 278 4.31 6.15 6.16
CA SER A 278 3.50 6.85 5.20
C SER A 278 3.29 6.07 3.90
N VAL A 279 2.15 6.31 3.26
CA VAL A 279 1.80 5.71 1.97
C VAL A 279 1.72 6.82 0.93
N THR A 280 2.44 6.64 -0.16
CA THR A 280 2.38 7.48 -1.36
C THR A 280 1.85 6.66 -2.54
N PHE A 281 1.08 7.30 -3.41
CA PHE A 281 0.59 6.69 -4.64
C PHE A 281 1.42 7.18 -5.82
N GLN A 282 1.68 6.32 -6.80
CA GLN A 282 2.42 6.64 -8.01
C GLN A 282 1.57 6.20 -9.20
N VAL A 283 1.02 7.18 -9.91
CA VAL A 283 0.35 6.93 -11.18
C VAL A 283 1.44 6.70 -12.22
N VAL A 284 1.53 5.50 -12.76
CA VAL A 284 2.46 5.21 -13.86
C VAL A 284 1.96 5.97 -15.10
N PRO A 285 2.70 6.98 -15.59
CA PRO A 285 2.25 7.73 -16.75
C PRO A 285 2.14 6.80 -17.96
N GLU A 286 1.05 6.93 -18.73
CA GLU A 286 0.91 6.11 -19.93
C GLU A 286 2.13 6.30 -20.85
N PRO A 287 2.62 5.22 -21.49
CA PRO A 287 3.65 5.35 -22.52
C PRO A 287 3.08 5.97 -23.82
N MET A 288 2.35 7.09 -23.75
CA MET A 288 1.97 7.87 -24.94
C MET A 288 3.20 8.37 -25.72
N MET A 289 4.36 8.45 -25.07
CA MET A 289 5.62 8.85 -25.70
C MET A 289 6.21 7.78 -26.62
N LEU A 290 5.94 6.48 -26.40
CA LEU A 290 6.46 5.40 -27.26
C LEU A 290 5.71 5.34 -28.60
N THR A 291 4.40 5.59 -28.59
CA THR A 291 3.57 5.61 -29.80
C THR A 291 3.92 6.82 -30.68
N LEU A 292 4.18 7.99 -30.08
CA LEU A 292 4.58 9.19 -30.82
C LEU A 292 6.01 9.11 -31.37
N PHE A 293 6.94 8.48 -30.64
CA PHE A 293 8.30 8.22 -31.15
C PHE A 293 8.30 7.18 -32.28
N GLY A 294 7.46 6.13 -32.16
CA GLY A 294 7.25 5.13 -33.20
C GLY A 294 6.58 5.68 -34.47
N ALA A 295 5.58 6.54 -34.32
CA ALA A 295 4.95 7.26 -35.44
C ALA A 295 5.89 8.28 -36.09
N GLY A 296 6.71 8.98 -35.30
CA GLY A 296 7.74 9.91 -35.79
C GLY A 296 8.83 9.22 -36.62
N LEU A 297 9.29 8.03 -36.20
CA LEU A 297 10.25 7.22 -36.95
C LEU A 297 9.66 6.61 -38.23
N LEU A 298 8.39 6.23 -38.23
CA LEU A 298 7.67 5.81 -39.44
C LEU A 298 7.53 6.97 -40.43
N ALA A 299 7.16 8.17 -39.95
CA ALA A 299 7.08 9.37 -40.79
C ALA A 299 8.43 9.76 -41.41
N LEU A 300 9.53 9.66 -40.63
CA LEU A 300 10.89 9.88 -41.13
C LEU A 300 11.34 8.78 -42.11
N GLY A 301 10.92 7.52 -41.90
CA GLY A 301 11.16 6.40 -42.82
C GLY A 301 10.49 6.58 -44.19
N PHE A 302 9.25 7.08 -44.23
CA PHE A 302 8.56 7.41 -45.48
C PHE A 302 9.15 8.66 -46.17
N ALA A 303 9.58 9.67 -45.39
CA ALA A 303 10.25 10.85 -45.94
C ALA A 303 11.63 10.53 -46.55
N ALA A 304 12.41 9.64 -45.93
CA ALA A 304 13.69 9.20 -46.46
C ALA A 304 13.57 8.35 -47.74
N ARG A 305 12.49 7.56 -47.87
CA ARG A 305 12.23 6.75 -49.08
C ARG A 305 11.79 7.61 -50.27
N ARG A 306 11.13 8.75 -50.03
CA ARG A 306 10.70 9.68 -51.09
C ARG A 306 11.87 10.45 -51.71
N ARG A 307 12.95 10.74 -50.96
CA ARG A 307 14.17 11.37 -51.49
C ARG A 307 15.03 10.45 -52.36
N ARG A 308 14.87 9.13 -52.26
CA ARG A 308 15.68 8.15 -53.01
C ARG A 308 15.15 7.82 -54.42
N ASN A 309 13.96 8.31 -54.77
CA ASN A 309 13.33 8.13 -56.07
C ASN A 309 13.39 9.42 -56.95
N GLN A 310 14.22 10.40 -56.60
CA GLN A 310 14.43 11.63 -57.38
C GLN A 310 15.91 11.89 -57.74
N THR A 311 16.68 10.82 -57.93
CA THR A 311 18.03 10.87 -58.54
C THR A 311 18.12 9.84 -59.65
#